data_AF-A0A7S2N4B7-F1
#
_entry.id   AF-A0A7S2N4B7-F1
#
_cell.length_a   1.000
_cell.length_b   1.000
_cell.length_c   1.000
_cell.angle_alpha   90.00
_cell.angle_beta   90.00
_cell.angle_gamma   90.00
#
_symmetry.space_group_name_H-M   'P 1'
#
loop_
_entity.id
_entity.type
_entity.pdbx_description
1 polymer ?
#
loop_
_entity_poly.entity_id
_entity_poly.type
_entity_poly.pdbx_seq_one_letter_code
_entity_poly.pdbx_strand_id
1 'polypeptide(L)'
;SFVEHGHEHHPANRARRKRWPCLRIRVASLIESVLFDVVCGVIILANAVTIAIATDGAIQEAVGHPSDDMKVLHTVESAFIAFYTAELALRMFVYRLDFFCCADYFWNWLDVALVAFALYEVAFSSE
;
A
#
# COMPACT_ATOMS: atom_id res chain seq x y z
N SER A 1 2.35 5.88 27.76
CA SER A 1 3.79 5.53 27.64
C SER A 1 4.06 4.75 26.36
N PHE A 2 3.56 5.24 25.23
CA PHE A 2 3.86 4.75 23.89
C PHE A 2 3.65 5.96 22.97
N VAL A 3 4.43 6.12 21.91
CA VAL A 3 4.45 7.26 20.96
C VAL A 3 5.38 8.45 21.30
N GLU A 4 6.48 8.24 22.04
CA GLU A 4 7.58 9.24 22.12
C GLU A 4 8.97 8.65 21.86
N HIS A 5 9.07 7.61 21.02
CA HIS A 5 10.37 7.11 20.57
C HIS A 5 10.40 7.12 19.04
N GLY A 6 11.20 8.01 18.46
CA GLY A 6 11.68 7.80 17.09
C GLY A 6 11.64 8.98 16.12
N HIS A 7 11.58 10.24 16.56
CA HIS A 7 11.84 11.40 15.68
C HIS A 7 13.10 12.17 16.10
N GLU A 8 14.17 11.45 16.46
CA GLU A 8 15.50 12.05 16.47
C GLU A 8 15.93 12.28 15.02
N HIS A 9 15.65 13.48 14.53
CA HIS A 9 16.16 14.02 13.27
C HIS A 9 17.69 14.11 13.34
N HIS A 10 18.37 12.98 13.11
CA HIS A 10 19.83 12.90 12.99
C HIS A 10 20.32 13.97 11.99
N PRO A 11 21.26 14.86 12.37
CA PRO A 11 21.73 15.95 11.51
C PRO A 11 22.34 15.45 10.19
N ALA A 12 22.80 14.19 10.14
CA ALA A 12 23.27 13.51 8.94
C ALA A 12 22.19 13.34 7.85
N ASN A 13 20.91 13.19 8.24
CA ASN A 13 19.80 13.05 7.28
C ASN A 13 19.48 14.38 6.56
N ARG A 14 19.72 15.54 7.21
CA ARG A 14 19.59 16.85 6.57
C ARG A 14 20.62 17.07 5.45
N ALA A 15 21.85 16.59 5.63
CA ALA A 15 22.90 16.70 4.62
C ALA A 15 22.66 15.79 3.40
N ARG A 16 22.10 14.59 3.59
CA ARG A 16 21.72 13.67 2.49
C ARG A 16 20.59 14.21 1.61
N ARG A 17 19.60 14.90 2.21
CA ARG A 17 18.46 15.52 1.48
C ARG A 17 18.89 16.61 0.48
N LYS A 18 19.97 17.35 0.74
CA LYS A 18 20.48 18.40 -0.18
C LYS A 18 20.88 17.87 -1.56
N ARG A 19 21.15 16.57 -1.69
CA ARG A 19 21.59 15.93 -2.94
C ARG A 19 20.45 15.31 -3.75
N TRP A 20 19.20 15.49 -3.31
CA TRP A 20 18.04 14.88 -3.96
C TRP A 20 17.52 15.77 -5.09
N PRO A 21 17.14 15.19 -6.26
CA PRO A 21 16.48 15.97 -7.30
C PRO A 21 15.14 16.52 -6.80
N CYS A 22 14.71 17.66 -7.35
CA CYS A 22 13.52 18.41 -6.91
C CYS A 22 12.26 17.53 -6.83
N LEU A 23 12.12 16.58 -7.77
CA LEU A 23 11.05 15.59 -7.81
C LEU A 23 11.01 14.73 -6.54
N ARG A 24 12.17 14.23 -6.09
CA ARG A 24 12.28 13.36 -4.91
C ARG A 24 11.94 14.11 -3.62
N ILE A 25 12.24 15.41 -3.55
CA ILE A 25 11.86 16.25 -2.41
C ILE A 25 10.35 16.49 -2.37
N ARG A 26 9.72 16.77 -3.52
CA ARG A 26 8.25 16.94 -3.59
C ARG A 26 7.51 15.65 -3.26
N VAL A 27 7.95 14.51 -3.81
CA VAL A 27 7.37 13.20 -3.53
C VAL A 27 7.57 12.83 -2.06
N ALA A 28 8.75 13.06 -1.49
CA ALA A 28 8.99 12.83 -0.06
C ALA A 28 8.08 13.67 0.84
N SER A 29 7.87 14.96 0.50
CA SER A 29 6.95 15.82 1.26
C SER A 29 5.50 15.37 1.18
N LEU A 30 5.11 14.69 0.11
CA LEU A 30 3.76 14.16 -0.10
C LEU A 30 3.55 12.89 0.73
N ILE A 31 4.54 11.99 0.71
CA ILE A 31 4.53 10.71 1.42
C ILE A 31 4.71 10.88 2.93
N GLU A 32 5.52 11.85 3.38
CA GLU A 32 5.69 12.17 4.81
C GLU A 32 4.46 12.86 5.43
N SER A 33 3.39 13.07 4.67
CA SER A 33 2.19 13.71 5.19
C SER A 33 1.30 12.71 5.92
N VAL A 34 0.93 13.05 7.16
CA VAL A 34 0.03 12.23 8.00
C VAL A 34 -1.32 11.96 7.32
N LEU A 35 -1.81 12.92 6.53
CA LEU A 35 -3.04 12.75 5.77
C LEU A 35 -2.90 11.64 4.73
N PHE A 36 -1.74 11.54 4.07
CA PHE A 36 -1.47 10.47 3.11
C PHE A 36 -1.51 9.12 3.81
N ASP A 37 -0.79 8.95 4.93
CA ASP A 37 -0.81 7.68 5.66
C ASP A 37 -2.21 7.28 6.16
N VAL A 38 -3.03 8.24 6.60
CA VAL A 38 -4.42 7.99 6.99
C VAL A 38 -5.28 7.56 5.80
N VAL A 39 -5.15 8.24 4.65
CA VAL A 39 -5.87 7.88 3.41
C VAL A 39 -5.52 6.46 2.98
N CYS A 40 -4.23 6.13 3.00
CA CYS A 40 -3.73 4.80 2.66
C CYS A 40 -4.26 3.74 3.61
N GLY A 41 -4.26 3.98 4.92
CA GLY A 41 -4.87 3.09 5.91
C GLY A 41 -6.38 2.87 5.69
N VAL A 42 -7.13 3.93 5.36
CA VAL A 42 -8.56 3.82 5.02
C VAL A 42 -8.78 2.99 3.75
N ILE A 43 -7.93 3.17 2.74
CA ILE A 43 -8.00 2.41 1.48
C ILE A 43 -7.69 0.93 1.72
N ILE A 44 -6.69 0.60 2.55
CA ILE A 44 -6.36 -0.79 2.92
C ILE A 44 -7.54 -1.46 3.63
N LEU A 45 -8.19 -0.75 4.57
CA LEU A 45 -9.37 -1.26 5.25
C LEU A 45 -10.55 -1.46 4.29
N ALA A 46 -10.79 -0.51 3.39
CA ALA A 46 -11.82 -0.64 2.36
C ALA A 46 -11.56 -1.81 1.41
N ASN A 47 -10.29 -2.04 1.04
CA ASN A 47 -9.90 -3.19 0.23
C ASN A 47 -10.16 -4.52 0.96
N ALA A 48 -9.82 -4.61 2.25
CA ALA A 48 -10.09 -5.81 3.06
C ALA A 48 -11.59 -6.13 3.16
N VAL A 49 -12.44 -5.11 3.31
CA VAL A 49 -13.89 -5.27 3.28
C VAL A 49 -14.37 -5.74 1.90
N THR A 50 -13.79 -5.20 0.82
CA THR A 50 -14.14 -5.59 -0.55
C THR A 50 -13.82 -7.06 -0.81
N ILE A 51 -12.65 -7.53 -0.41
CA ILE A 51 -12.25 -8.94 -0.50
C ILE A 51 -13.21 -9.84 0.28
N ALA A 52 -13.62 -9.43 1.49
CA ALA A 52 -14.58 -10.20 2.29
C ALA A 52 -15.95 -10.34 1.60
N ILE A 53 -16.43 -9.26 0.96
CA ILE A 53 -17.69 -9.28 0.20
C ILE A 53 -17.56 -10.13 -1.07
N ALA A 54 -16.47 -9.96 -1.82
CA ALA A 54 -16.20 -10.73 -3.04
C ALA A 54 -16.11 -12.24 -2.76
N THR A 55 -15.52 -12.62 -1.62
CA THR A 55 -15.44 -14.02 -1.18
C THR A 55 -16.84 -14.61 -0.92
N ASP A 56 -17.73 -13.87 -0.27
CA ASP A 56 -19.12 -14.32 -0.04
C ASP A 56 -19.88 -14.44 -1.37
N GLY A 57 -19.71 -13.47 -2.27
CA GLY A 57 -20.29 -13.51 -3.62
C GLY A 57 -19.82 -14.73 -4.42
N ALA A 58 -18.53 -15.04 -4.39
CA ALA A 58 -17.96 -16.19 -5.10
C ALA A 58 -18.54 -17.53 -4.58
N ILE A 59 -18.81 -17.63 -3.27
CA ILE A 59 -19.49 -18.80 -2.69
C ILE A 59 -20.94 -18.88 -3.20
N GLN A 60 -21.67 -17.77 -3.27
CA GLN A 60 -23.05 -17.76 -3.77
C GLN A 60 -23.14 -18.11 -5.25
N GLU A 61 -22.19 -17.63 -6.07
CA GLU A 61 -22.08 -17.99 -7.48
C GLU A 61 -21.79 -19.49 -7.65
N ALA A 62 -20.89 -20.06 -6.84
CA ALA A 62 -20.60 -21.50 -6.83
C ALA A 62 -21.81 -22.37 -6.43
N VAL A 63 -22.76 -21.82 -5.66
CA VAL A 63 -24.00 -22.48 -5.26
C VAL A 63 -25.15 -22.23 -6.27
N GLY A 64 -24.91 -21.47 -7.34
CA GLY A 64 -25.84 -21.29 -8.46
C GLY A 64 -26.67 -20.00 -8.43
N HIS A 65 -26.25 -19.00 -7.64
CA HIS A 65 -26.87 -17.67 -7.61
C HIS A 65 -25.92 -16.61 -8.21
N PRO A 66 -25.83 -16.49 -9.54
CA PRO A 66 -25.00 -15.47 -10.18
C PRO A 66 -25.57 -14.08 -9.92
N SER A 67 -24.72 -13.16 -9.46
CA SER A 67 -25.04 -11.75 -9.22
C SER A 67 -24.19 -10.85 -10.12
N ASP A 68 -24.82 -9.86 -10.77
CA ASP A 68 -24.12 -8.91 -11.67
C ASP A 68 -23.13 -8.00 -10.93
N ASP A 69 -23.20 -7.94 -9.60
CA ASP A 69 -22.38 -7.10 -8.73
C ASP A 69 -20.89 -7.51 -8.72
N MET A 70 -20.56 -8.75 -9.14
CA MET A 70 -19.19 -9.27 -9.12
C MET A 70 -18.23 -8.50 -10.05
N LYS A 71 -18.71 -8.00 -11.19
CA LYS A 71 -17.86 -7.28 -12.17
C LYS A 71 -17.40 -5.91 -11.64
N VAL A 72 -18.27 -5.24 -10.89
CA VAL A 72 -17.96 -3.95 -10.27
C VAL A 72 -16.94 -4.13 -9.15
N LEU A 73 -17.12 -5.17 -8.33
CA LEU A 73 -16.18 -5.53 -7.26
C LEU A 73 -14.76 -5.80 -7.81
N HIS A 74 -14.62 -6.61 -8.86
CA HIS A 74 -13.33 -6.88 -9.49
C HIS A 74 -12.64 -5.63 -10.07
N THR A 75 -13.43 -4.72 -10.65
CA THR A 75 -12.89 -3.46 -11.21
C THR A 75 -12.36 -2.57 -10.08
N VAL A 76 -13.11 -2.48 -8.98
CA VAL A 76 -12.74 -1.69 -7.80
C VAL A 76 -11.50 -2.27 -7.11
N GLU A 77 -11.46 -3.59 -6.94
CA GLU A 77 -10.30 -4.32 -6.42
C GLU A 77 -9.05 -4.06 -7.26
N SER A 78 -9.15 -4.16 -8.59
CA SER A 78 -8.04 -3.86 -9.50
C SER A 78 -7.55 -2.41 -9.38
N ALA A 79 -8.46 -1.46 -9.15
CA ALA A 79 -8.10 -0.06 -8.93
C ALA A 79 -7.38 0.15 -7.59
N PHE A 80 -7.83 -0.50 -6.52
CA PHE A 80 -7.12 -0.50 -5.24
C PHE A 80 -5.73 -1.13 -5.36
N ILE A 81 -5.62 -2.20 -6.17
CA ILE A 81 -4.37 -2.86 -6.46
C ILE A 81 -3.35 -1.93 -7.12
N ALA A 82 -3.78 -1.25 -8.18
CA ALA A 82 -2.94 -0.28 -8.86
C ALA A 82 -2.52 0.87 -7.93
N PHE A 83 -3.43 1.34 -7.07
CA PHE A 83 -3.15 2.44 -6.15
C PHE A 83 -2.09 2.07 -5.11
N TYR A 84 -2.26 0.96 -4.38
CA TYR A 84 -1.29 0.55 -3.38
C TYR A 84 0.08 0.27 -4.03
N THR A 85 0.09 -0.26 -5.26
CA THR A 85 1.34 -0.62 -5.95
C THR A 85 2.11 0.63 -6.29
N ALA A 86 1.42 1.66 -6.79
CA ALA A 86 2.01 2.96 -7.10
C ALA A 86 2.52 3.65 -5.83
N GLU A 87 1.75 3.61 -4.74
CA GLU A 87 2.14 4.14 -3.44
C GLU A 87 3.40 3.46 -2.90
N LEU A 88 3.44 2.13 -2.87
CA LEU A 88 4.59 1.37 -2.41
C LEU A 88 5.82 1.66 -3.28
N ALA A 89 5.65 1.75 -4.61
CA ALA A 89 6.74 2.11 -5.52
C ALA A 89 7.27 3.52 -5.25
N LEU A 90 6.39 4.48 -4.94
CA LEU A 90 6.77 5.84 -4.56
C LEU A 90 7.53 5.88 -3.22
N ARG A 91 7.07 5.13 -2.20
CA ARG A 91 7.79 4.96 -0.92
C ARG A 91 9.15 4.34 -1.15
N MET A 92 9.25 3.28 -1.94
CA MET A 92 10.51 2.62 -2.29
C MET A 92 11.45 3.53 -3.07
N PHE A 93 10.92 4.39 -3.96
CA PHE A 93 11.73 5.37 -4.69
C PHE A 93 12.32 6.45 -3.77
N VAL A 94 11.55 6.91 -2.78
CA VAL A 94 12.00 7.91 -1.81
C VAL A 94 12.97 7.34 -0.78
N TYR A 95 12.62 6.22 -0.13
CA TYR A 95 13.39 5.65 0.97
C TYR A 95 14.49 4.66 0.53
N ARG A 96 14.39 4.07 -0.67
CA ARG A 96 15.36 3.08 -1.20
C ARG A 96 15.70 1.99 -0.18
N LEU A 97 16.93 1.98 0.33
CA LEU A 97 17.45 0.99 1.28
C LEU A 97 17.10 1.33 2.73
N ASP A 98 16.81 2.60 3.03
CA ASP A 98 16.34 3.01 4.37
C ASP A 98 14.93 2.42 4.65
N PHE A 99 14.18 2.01 3.61
CA PHE A 99 12.87 1.34 3.75
C PHE A 99 12.96 -0.01 4.49
N PHE A 100 14.05 -0.75 4.28
CA PHE A 100 14.25 -2.09 4.84
C PHE A 100 14.95 -2.11 6.20
N CYS A 101 15.55 -0.99 6.62
CA CYS A 101 16.38 -0.90 7.83
C CYS A 101 15.85 0.07 8.91
N CYS A 102 14.66 0.65 8.73
CA CYS A 102 14.06 1.57 9.70
C CYS A 102 13.44 0.80 10.88
N ALA A 103 13.20 1.46 12.02
CA ALA A 103 12.65 0.84 13.23
C ALA A 103 11.30 0.11 12.99
N ASP A 104 10.51 0.59 12.03
CA ASP A 104 9.21 0.04 11.64
C ASP A 104 9.26 -0.86 10.39
N TYR A 105 10.42 -1.45 10.08
CA TYR A 105 10.62 -2.30 8.90
C TYR A 105 9.59 -3.42 8.75
N PHE A 106 9.03 -3.92 9.86
CA PHE A 106 8.00 -4.96 9.85
C PHE A 106 6.74 -4.53 9.10
N TRP A 107 6.26 -3.31 9.33
CA TRP A 107 5.05 -2.77 8.67
C TRP A 107 5.30 -2.54 7.18
N ASN A 108 6.49 -2.05 6.83
CA ASN A 108 6.93 -1.91 5.45
C ASN A 108 6.99 -3.27 4.71
N TRP A 109 7.43 -4.33 5.39
CA TRP A 109 7.42 -5.69 4.84
C TRP A 109 6.02 -6.27 4.69
N LEU A 110 5.10 -5.92 5.60
CA LEU A 110 3.69 -6.30 5.47
C LEU A 110 3.09 -5.68 4.20
N ASP A 111 3.31 -4.38 3.96
CA ASP A 111 2.84 -3.72 2.74
C ASP A 111 3.40 -4.40 1.48
N VAL A 112 4.71 -4.69 1.45
CA VAL A 112 5.34 -5.43 0.34
C VAL A 112 4.69 -6.80 0.14
N ALA A 113 4.41 -7.53 1.21
CA ALA A 113 3.76 -8.83 1.13
C ALA A 113 2.33 -8.71 0.58
N LEU A 114 1.54 -7.76 1.07
CA LEU A 114 0.17 -7.50 0.56
C LEU A 114 0.18 -7.20 -0.93
N VAL A 115 1.12 -6.37 -1.40
CA VAL A 115 1.30 -6.06 -2.82
C VAL A 115 1.66 -7.30 -3.62
N ALA A 116 2.61 -8.11 -3.12
CA ALA A 116 3.06 -9.30 -3.78
C ALA A 116 1.95 -10.36 -3.90
N PHE A 117 1.15 -10.54 -2.84
CA PHE A 117 0.02 -11.47 -2.84
C PHE A 117 -1.04 -11.08 -3.88
N ALA A 118 -1.43 -9.81 -3.93
CA ALA A 118 -2.44 -9.39 -4.88
C ALA A 118 -1.92 -9.36 -6.33
N LEU A 119 -0.63 -9.08 -6.57
CA LEU A 119 -0.02 -9.29 -7.89
C LEU A 119 0.00 -10.77 -8.29
N TYR A 120 0.27 -11.66 -7.34
CA TYR A 120 0.25 -13.10 -7.57
C TYR A 120 -1.15 -13.59 -7.96
N GLU A 121 -2.20 -13.14 -7.27
CA GLU A 121 -3.58 -13.51 -7.65
C GLU A 121 -3.95 -13.04 -9.05
N VAL A 122 -3.65 -11.78 -9.39
CA VAL A 122 -3.93 -11.24 -10.74
C VAL A 122 -3.16 -12.02 -11.80
N ALA A 123 -1.89 -12.36 -11.56
CA ALA A 123 -1.09 -13.13 -12.49
C ALA A 123 -1.61 -14.57 -12.63
N PHE A 124 -1.94 -15.25 -11.54
CA PHE A 124 -2.43 -16.62 -11.55
C PHE A 124 -3.84 -16.73 -12.15
N SER A 125 -4.70 -15.74 -11.93
CA SER A 125 -6.03 -15.69 -12.55
C SER A 125 -5.99 -15.41 -14.05
N SER A 126 -4.82 -15.08 -14.62
CA SER A 126 -4.64 -14.82 -16.05
C SER A 126 -4.14 -16.03 -16.86
N GLU A 127 -3.95 -17.18 -16.21
CA GLU A 127 -3.67 -18.50 -16.83
C GLU A 127 -4.90 -19.41 -16.79
#